data_AF-X1HHR8-F1
#
_entry.id   AF-X1HHR8-F1
#
_cell.length_a   1.000
_cell.length_b   1.000
_cell.length_c   1.000
_cell.angle_alpha   90.00
_cell.angle_beta   90.00
_cell.angle_gamma   90.00
#
_symmetry.space_group_name_H-M   'P 1'
#
loop_
_entity.id
_entity.type
_entity.pdbx_description
1 polymer ?
#
loop_
_entity_poly.entity_id
_entity_poly.type
_entity_poly.pdbx_seq_one_letter_code
_entity_poly.pdbx_strand_id
1 'polypeptide(L)'
;MTAARAARITAAAIAVIAMAFAMWYSRTAILLTFAGALLAIVLYGASRALSELTSIPRLVMLAILAVSLALGLVLLAWTAGPTLTQQIAQLAQRIAAGASTLTKELASFAEGTSLFENVDLFELLGKFMSPWGIATGATSVALSVFGLFSAGLIVMFFGVYFAADPHTYIQFAVRLVPPERRDEALQMMYETGDLLRRWLIGQGISMSLIGGFTYVGLFFLGVPIAFVLALFAGFAGFLPYLGPI
;
A
#
# COMPACT_ATOMS: atom_id res chain seq x y z
N MET A 1 10.14 49.02 -2.14
CA MET A 1 9.46 47.80 -2.67
C MET A 1 7.99 48.13 -2.85
N THR A 2 7.45 48.00 -4.07
CA THR A 2 6.06 48.40 -4.36
C THR A 2 5.06 47.47 -3.66
N ALA A 3 4.00 48.02 -3.06
CA ALA A 3 2.96 47.25 -2.34
C ALA A 3 2.39 46.08 -3.18
N ALA A 4 2.34 46.23 -4.51
CA ALA A 4 1.95 45.17 -5.44
C ALA A 4 2.88 43.94 -5.44
N ARG A 5 4.19 44.13 -5.20
CA ARG A 5 5.15 43.01 -5.11
C ARG A 5 4.98 42.27 -3.79
N ALA A 6 4.75 42.99 -2.69
CA ALA A 6 4.46 42.40 -1.38
C ALA A 6 3.16 41.60 -1.39
N ALA A 7 2.08 42.13 -1.99
CA ALA A 7 0.79 41.45 -2.13
C ALA A 7 0.87 40.18 -3.00
N ARG A 8 1.64 40.21 -4.11
CA ARG A 8 1.87 39.01 -4.93
C ARG A 8 2.65 37.92 -4.19
N ILE A 9 3.66 38.30 -3.40
CA ILE A 9 4.46 37.35 -2.62
C ILE A 9 3.60 36.73 -1.51
N THR A 10 2.78 37.52 -0.81
CA THR A 10 1.87 36.99 0.22
C THR A 10 0.79 36.10 -0.38
N ALA A 11 0.17 36.48 -1.49
CA ALA A 11 -0.79 35.62 -2.20
C ALA A 11 -0.16 34.31 -2.67
N ALA A 12 1.07 34.34 -3.21
CA ALA A 12 1.80 33.14 -3.59
C ALA A 12 2.13 32.26 -2.38
N ALA A 13 2.57 32.85 -1.26
CA ALA A 13 2.85 32.10 -0.04
C ALA A 13 1.57 31.43 0.52
N ILE A 14 0.44 32.14 0.55
CA ILE A 14 -0.85 31.58 0.97
C ILE A 14 -1.27 30.44 0.03
N ALA A 15 -1.11 30.61 -1.29
CA ALA A 15 -1.44 29.56 -2.26
C ALA A 15 -0.57 28.31 -2.06
N VAL A 16 0.73 28.46 -1.80
CA VAL A 16 1.63 27.33 -1.50
C VAL A 16 1.24 26.63 -0.20
N ILE A 17 0.93 27.37 0.87
CA ILE A 17 0.50 26.79 2.14
C ILE A 17 -0.83 26.06 1.99
N ALA A 18 -1.80 26.66 1.29
CA ALA A 18 -3.09 26.04 1.01
C ALA A 18 -2.93 24.77 0.18
N MET A 19 -2.03 24.76 -0.82
CA MET A 19 -1.70 23.59 -1.62
C MET A 19 -1.06 22.49 -0.76
N ALA A 20 -0.08 22.84 0.09
CA ALA A 20 0.56 21.90 0.99
C ALA A 20 -0.43 21.30 2.00
N PHE A 21 -1.33 22.12 2.54
CA PHE A 21 -2.39 21.67 3.45
C PHE A 21 -3.39 20.74 2.74
N ALA A 22 -3.81 21.09 1.52
CA ALA A 22 -4.68 20.26 0.71
C ALA A 22 -4.03 18.91 0.37
N MET A 23 -2.73 18.90 0.05
CA MET A 23 -1.96 17.68 -0.18
C MET A 23 -1.85 16.82 1.07
N TRP A 24 -1.59 17.42 2.24
CA TRP A 24 -1.55 16.71 3.50
C TRP A 24 -2.90 16.08 3.87
N TYR A 25 -3.98 16.84 3.72
CA TYR A 25 -5.35 16.38 3.98
C TYR A 25 -5.74 15.24 3.03
N SER A 26 -5.34 15.33 1.76
CA SER A 26 -5.70 14.37 0.71
C SER A 26 -4.67 13.27 0.49
N ARG A 27 -3.69 13.11 1.40
CA ARG A 27 -2.57 12.15 1.24
C ARG A 27 -3.03 10.75 0.88
N THR A 28 -4.09 10.26 1.53
CA THR A 28 -4.62 8.91 1.28
C THR A 28 -5.21 8.80 -0.12
N ALA A 29 -5.97 9.81 -0.57
CA ALA A 29 -6.52 9.83 -1.92
C ALA A 29 -5.40 9.90 -2.98
N ILE A 30 -4.36 10.72 -2.74
CA ILE A 30 -3.20 10.83 -3.63
C ILE A 30 -2.47 9.48 -3.72
N LEU A 31 -2.22 8.82 -2.59
CA LEU A 31 -1.57 7.50 -2.55
C LEU A 31 -2.40 6.42 -3.27
N LEU A 32 -3.72 6.39 -3.05
CA LEU A 32 -4.61 5.44 -3.74
C LEU A 32 -4.67 5.71 -5.25
N THR A 33 -4.68 6.98 -5.65
CA THR A 33 -4.64 7.37 -7.07
C THR A 33 -3.31 6.98 -7.70
N PHE A 34 -2.20 7.19 -7.00
CA PHE A 34 -0.86 6.78 -7.45
C PHE A 34 -0.75 5.26 -7.58
N ALA A 35 -1.21 4.51 -6.57
CA ALA A 35 -1.28 3.05 -6.65
C ALA A 35 -2.17 2.59 -7.82
N GLY A 36 -3.29 3.30 -8.05
CA GLY A 36 -4.14 3.11 -9.22
C GLY A 36 -3.39 3.33 -10.53
N ALA A 37 -2.60 4.40 -10.65
CA ALA A 37 -1.77 4.66 -11.83
C ALA A 37 -0.72 3.56 -12.06
N LEU A 38 -0.09 3.04 -11.01
CA LEU A 38 0.83 1.89 -11.11
C LEU A 38 0.10 0.65 -11.62
N LEU A 39 -1.08 0.35 -11.06
CA LEU A 39 -1.92 -0.75 -11.52
C LEU A 39 -2.36 -0.54 -12.99
N ALA A 40 -2.65 0.69 -13.38
CA ALA A 40 -3.02 1.04 -14.74
C ALA A 40 -1.92 0.70 -15.75
N ILE A 41 -0.66 0.98 -15.41
CA ILE A 41 0.50 0.65 -16.25
C ILE A 41 0.57 -0.87 -16.51
N VAL A 42 0.34 -1.68 -15.47
CA VAL A 42 0.32 -3.14 -15.58
C VAL A 42 -0.89 -3.63 -16.37
N LEU A 43 -2.10 -3.15 -16.05
CA LEU A 43 -3.34 -3.53 -16.75
C LEU A 43 -3.33 -3.12 -18.22
N TYR A 44 -2.82 -1.94 -18.54
CA TYR A 44 -2.67 -1.47 -19.92
C TYR A 44 -1.72 -2.38 -20.72
N GLY A 45 -0.56 -2.69 -20.15
CA GLY A 45 0.39 -3.59 -20.81
C GLY A 45 -0.14 -5.02 -20.97
N ALA A 46 -0.79 -5.56 -19.94
CA ALA A 46 -1.40 -6.88 -19.97
C ALA A 46 -2.55 -6.93 -20.99
N SER A 47 -3.46 -5.95 -20.97
CA SER A 47 -4.59 -5.90 -21.92
C SER A 47 -4.13 -5.79 -23.36
N ARG A 48 -3.05 -5.03 -23.64
CA ARG A 48 -2.44 -4.97 -24.98
C ARG A 48 -1.83 -6.30 -25.39
N ALA A 49 -0.97 -6.88 -24.55
CA ALA A 49 -0.29 -8.14 -24.87
C ALA A 49 -1.29 -9.30 -25.11
N LEU A 50 -2.34 -9.39 -24.28
CA LEU A 50 -3.38 -10.40 -24.45
C LEU A 50 -4.32 -10.09 -25.63
N SER A 51 -4.61 -8.83 -25.90
CA SER A 51 -5.39 -8.41 -27.08
C SER A 51 -4.68 -8.79 -28.39
N GLU A 52 -3.36 -8.58 -28.46
CA GLU A 52 -2.54 -8.98 -29.61
C GLU A 52 -2.50 -10.51 -29.78
N LEU A 53 -2.52 -11.28 -28.69
CA LEU A 53 -2.54 -12.76 -28.73
C LEU A 53 -3.91 -13.35 -29.10
N THR A 54 -5.00 -12.72 -28.68
CA THR A 54 -6.37 -13.26 -28.80
C THR A 54 -7.23 -12.59 -29.87
N SER A 55 -6.74 -11.51 -30.50
CA SER A 55 -7.48 -10.68 -31.47
C SER A 55 -8.77 -10.02 -30.92
N ILE A 56 -8.98 -10.04 -29.60
CA ILE A 56 -10.08 -9.33 -28.92
C ILE A 56 -9.71 -7.84 -28.79
N PRO A 57 -10.64 -6.90 -28.99
CA PRO A 57 -10.34 -5.46 -28.84
C PRO A 57 -9.85 -5.11 -27.43
N ARG A 58 -8.86 -4.22 -27.34
CA ARG A 58 -8.18 -3.83 -26.08
C ARG A 58 -9.14 -3.51 -24.93
N LEU A 59 -10.20 -2.74 -25.20
CA LEU A 59 -11.16 -2.33 -24.17
C LEU A 59 -11.94 -3.51 -23.58
N VAL A 60 -12.27 -4.51 -24.40
CA VAL A 60 -12.93 -5.73 -23.94
C VAL A 60 -11.94 -6.58 -23.14
N MET A 61 -10.70 -6.70 -23.60
CA MET A 61 -9.65 -7.41 -22.85
C MET A 61 -9.38 -6.74 -21.50
N LEU A 62 -9.33 -5.41 -21.46
CA LEU A 62 -9.22 -4.65 -20.21
C LEU A 62 -10.41 -4.92 -19.28
N ALA A 63 -11.64 -4.93 -19.80
CA ALA A 63 -12.83 -5.24 -19.01
C ALA A 63 -12.78 -6.67 -18.45
N ILE A 64 -12.36 -7.65 -19.26
CA ILE A 64 -12.16 -9.04 -18.80
C ILE A 64 -11.14 -9.08 -17.68
N LEU A 65 -9.96 -8.49 -17.86
CA LEU A 65 -8.90 -8.43 -16.84
C LEU A 65 -9.36 -7.73 -15.57
N ALA A 66 -10.10 -6.62 -15.70
CA ALA A 66 -10.66 -5.88 -14.57
C ALA A 66 -11.64 -6.73 -13.77
N VAL A 67 -12.57 -7.41 -14.45
CA VAL A 67 -13.54 -8.30 -13.81
C VAL A 67 -12.84 -9.51 -13.18
N SER A 68 -11.88 -10.13 -13.87
CA SER A 68 -11.09 -11.22 -13.31
C SER A 68 -10.31 -10.81 -12.06
N LEU A 69 -9.70 -9.61 -12.06
CA LEU A 69 -9.00 -9.07 -10.90
C LEU A 69 -9.97 -8.75 -9.76
N ALA A 70 -11.12 -8.16 -10.05
CA ALA A 70 -12.16 -7.87 -9.08
C ALA A 70 -12.68 -9.14 -8.40
N LEU A 71 -13.01 -10.16 -9.20
CA LEU A 71 -13.45 -11.46 -8.70
C LEU A 71 -12.35 -12.15 -7.89
N GLY A 72 -11.09 -12.06 -8.35
CA GLY A 72 -9.94 -12.56 -7.60
C GLY A 72 -9.78 -11.88 -6.24
N LEU A 73 -9.91 -10.56 -6.17
CA LEU A 73 -9.87 -9.80 -4.91
C LEU A 73 -11.01 -10.17 -3.97
N VAL A 74 -12.24 -10.30 -4.49
CA VAL A 74 -13.42 -10.71 -3.71
C VAL A 74 -13.25 -12.14 -3.19
N LEU A 75 -12.78 -13.05 -4.03
CA LEU A 75 -12.53 -14.44 -3.64
C LEU A 75 -11.45 -14.53 -2.57
N LEU A 76 -10.33 -13.81 -2.75
CA LEU A 76 -9.26 -13.72 -1.75
C LEU A 76 -9.77 -13.12 -0.43
N ALA A 77 -10.60 -12.07 -0.49
CA ALA A 77 -11.21 -11.49 0.71
C ALA A 77 -12.12 -12.48 1.43
N TRP A 78 -12.89 -13.26 0.68
CA TRP A 78 -13.79 -14.27 1.21
C TRP A 78 -13.04 -15.43 1.87
N THR A 79 -11.98 -15.95 1.22
CA THR A 79 -11.25 -17.13 1.69
C THR A 79 -10.17 -16.80 2.70
N ALA A 80 -9.36 -15.77 2.43
CA ALA A 80 -8.24 -15.40 3.28
C ALA A 80 -8.61 -14.38 4.36
N GLY A 81 -9.69 -13.60 4.18
CA GLY A 81 -10.12 -12.57 5.14
C GLY A 81 -10.28 -13.11 6.56
N PRO A 82 -11.11 -14.14 6.81
CA PRO A 82 -11.31 -14.69 8.16
C PRO A 82 -10.01 -15.20 8.78
N THR A 83 -9.20 -15.93 8.01
CA THR A 83 -7.90 -16.45 8.45
C THR A 83 -6.92 -15.34 8.79
N LEU A 84 -6.88 -14.28 7.97
CA LEU A 84 -6.04 -13.11 8.19
C LEU A 84 -6.44 -12.39 9.48
N THR A 85 -7.74 -12.14 9.67
CA THR A 85 -8.27 -11.52 10.89
C THR A 85 -7.93 -12.34 12.14
N GLN A 86 -8.12 -13.66 12.07
CA GLN A 86 -7.81 -14.55 13.20
C GLN A 86 -6.31 -14.59 13.51
N GLN A 87 -5.44 -14.72 12.51
CA GLN A 87 -4.00 -14.79 12.72
C GLN A 87 -3.41 -13.46 13.22
N ILE A 88 -3.91 -12.31 12.76
CA ILE A 88 -3.53 -10.99 13.29
C ILE A 88 -3.98 -10.87 14.76
N ALA A 89 -5.21 -11.28 15.08
CA ALA A 89 -5.70 -11.28 16.46
C ALA A 89 -4.91 -12.24 17.38
N GLN A 90 -4.46 -13.38 16.86
CA GLN A 90 -3.59 -14.29 17.61
C GLN A 90 -2.19 -13.69 17.84
N LEU A 91 -1.60 -13.04 16.83
CA LEU A 91 -0.30 -12.37 16.97
C LEU A 91 -0.37 -11.28 18.03
N ALA A 92 -1.38 -10.44 17.96
CA ALA A 92 -1.71 -9.44 18.96
C ALA A 92 -1.76 -9.99 20.39
N GLN A 93 -2.55 -11.04 20.59
CA GLN A 93 -2.69 -11.69 21.90
C GLN A 93 -1.36 -12.27 22.39
N ARG A 94 -0.56 -12.88 21.51
CA ARG A 94 0.75 -13.43 21.86
C ARG A 94 1.75 -12.34 22.26
N ILE A 95 1.77 -11.22 21.54
CA ILE A 95 2.63 -10.07 21.89
C ILE A 95 2.19 -9.49 23.24
N ALA A 96 0.90 -9.27 23.45
CA ALA A 96 0.38 -8.75 24.72
C ALA A 96 0.66 -9.68 25.90
N ALA A 97 0.46 -10.99 25.73
CA ALA A 97 0.75 -11.99 26.74
C ALA A 97 2.25 -12.04 27.07
N GLY A 98 3.12 -12.12 26.06
CA GLY A 98 4.57 -12.14 26.24
C GLY A 98 5.07 -10.88 26.95
N ALA A 99 4.54 -9.71 26.59
CA ALA A 99 4.86 -8.49 27.29
C ALA A 99 4.41 -8.51 28.76
N SER A 100 3.20 -9.00 29.06
CA SER A 100 2.70 -9.11 30.44
C SER A 100 3.55 -10.04 31.31
N THR A 101 4.12 -11.08 30.73
CA THR A 101 5.06 -11.98 31.41
C THR A 101 6.39 -11.28 31.67
N LEU A 102 6.94 -10.60 30.66
CA LEU A 102 8.16 -9.82 30.80
C LEU A 102 8.01 -8.71 31.84
N THR A 103 6.88 -8.00 31.91
CA THR A 103 6.64 -7.01 32.97
C THR A 103 6.63 -7.64 34.35
N LYS A 104 5.99 -8.81 34.50
CA LYS A 104 5.93 -9.51 35.79
C LYS A 104 7.30 -10.01 36.23
N GLU A 105 8.07 -10.59 35.32
CA GLU A 105 9.44 -11.04 35.59
C GLU A 105 10.36 -9.86 35.91
N LEU A 106 10.28 -8.78 35.14
CA LEU A 106 11.04 -7.55 35.41
C LEU A 106 10.60 -6.88 36.72
N ALA A 107 9.31 -6.84 37.04
CA ALA A 107 8.81 -6.32 38.31
C ALA A 107 9.31 -7.15 39.50
N SER A 108 9.33 -8.48 39.36
CA SER A 108 9.89 -9.38 40.39
C SER A 108 11.41 -9.22 40.55
N PHE A 109 12.12 -8.80 39.50
CA PHE A 109 13.55 -8.48 39.56
C PHE A 109 13.80 -7.04 40.06
N ALA A 110 12.84 -6.13 39.85
CA ALA A 110 12.88 -4.72 40.22
C ALA A 110 12.34 -4.42 41.63
N GLU A 111 11.80 -5.40 42.35
CA GLU A 111 11.47 -5.28 43.79
C GLU A 111 12.69 -4.87 44.66
N GLY A 112 13.91 -4.83 44.11
CA GLY A 112 15.12 -4.26 44.73
C GLY A 112 15.60 -2.90 44.21
N THR A 113 14.99 -2.31 43.16
CA THR A 113 15.42 -1.00 42.61
C THR A 113 14.22 -0.18 42.11
N SER A 114 14.04 1.02 42.68
CA SER A 114 12.93 1.97 42.44
C SER A 114 12.85 2.60 41.05
N LEU A 115 13.45 1.98 40.03
CA LEU A 115 13.60 2.55 38.68
C LEU A 115 12.39 2.30 37.76
N PHE A 116 11.44 1.44 38.14
CA PHE A 116 10.36 0.99 37.24
C PHE A 116 8.93 1.23 37.75
N GLU A 117 8.75 1.94 38.85
CA GLU A 117 7.45 2.15 39.51
C GLU A 117 6.43 2.96 38.67
N ASN A 118 6.89 3.68 37.63
CA ASN A 118 6.07 4.60 36.84
C ASN A 118 5.92 4.23 35.34
N VAL A 119 6.49 3.10 34.88
CA VAL A 119 6.37 2.71 33.47
C VAL A 119 5.35 1.59 33.34
N ASP A 120 4.09 1.97 33.10
CA ASP A 120 3.06 1.01 32.76
C ASP A 120 3.24 0.56 31.31
N LEU A 121 4.10 -0.45 31.14
CA LEU A 121 4.39 -1.07 29.84
C LEU A 121 3.12 -1.57 29.16
N PHE A 122 2.07 -1.90 29.93
CA PHE A 122 0.77 -2.28 29.41
C PHE A 122 0.06 -1.10 28.73
N GLU A 123 0.17 0.12 29.28
CA GLU A 123 -0.36 1.34 28.66
C GLU A 123 0.43 1.72 27.40
N LEU A 124 1.77 1.61 27.42
CA LEU A 124 2.62 1.84 26.25
C LEU A 124 2.33 0.86 25.12
N LEU A 125 2.14 -0.42 25.45
CA LEU A 125 1.74 -1.46 24.50
C LEU A 125 0.32 -1.23 23.99
N GLY A 126 -0.61 -0.85 24.85
CA GLY A 126 -1.96 -0.44 24.47
C GLY A 126 -1.95 0.73 23.49
N LYS A 127 -1.12 1.75 23.72
CA LYS A 127 -0.91 2.90 22.82
C LYS A 127 -0.20 2.53 21.53
N PHE A 128 0.70 1.55 21.53
CA PHE A 128 1.36 1.06 20.33
C PHE A 128 0.44 0.17 19.48
N MET A 129 -0.40 -0.63 20.12
CA MET A 129 -1.34 -1.56 19.46
C MET A 129 -2.67 -0.91 19.06
N SER A 130 -3.06 0.20 19.67
CA SER A 130 -4.35 0.87 19.36
C SER A 130 -4.45 1.42 17.93
N PRO A 131 -3.42 2.00 17.30
CA PRO A 131 -3.49 2.46 15.90
C PRO A 131 -3.61 1.31 14.91
N TRP A 132 -3.18 0.10 15.30
CA TRP A 132 -3.29 -1.11 14.49
C TRP A 132 -4.64 -1.82 14.64
N GLY A 133 -5.56 -1.26 15.44
CA GLY A 133 -6.85 -1.88 15.75
C GLY A 133 -6.70 -3.17 16.57
N ILE A 134 -5.52 -3.45 17.10
CA ILE A 134 -5.21 -4.66 17.83
C ILE A 134 -5.72 -4.58 19.28
N ALA A 135 -5.61 -3.40 19.90
CA ALA A 135 -5.98 -3.19 21.29
C ALA A 135 -7.51 -3.26 21.56
N THR A 136 -8.33 -3.13 20.52
CA THR A 136 -9.81 -3.00 20.62
C THR A 136 -10.59 -4.28 20.28
N GLY A 137 -9.89 -5.39 19.95
CA GLY A 137 -10.49 -6.72 19.77
C GLY A 137 -10.66 -7.19 18.32
N ALA A 138 -11.44 -8.26 18.11
CA ALA A 138 -11.57 -8.90 16.80
C ALA A 138 -12.31 -8.01 15.77
N THR A 139 -13.24 -7.17 16.22
CA THR A 139 -14.05 -6.29 15.36
C THR A 139 -13.21 -5.25 14.63
N SER A 140 -12.26 -4.62 15.31
CA SER A 140 -11.35 -3.63 14.74
C SER A 140 -10.37 -4.24 13.74
N VAL A 141 -9.85 -5.44 14.01
CA VAL A 141 -9.01 -6.16 13.05
C VAL A 141 -9.82 -6.51 11.79
N ALA A 142 -11.07 -6.95 11.94
CA ALA A 142 -11.95 -7.22 10.80
C ALA A 142 -12.19 -5.95 9.97
N LEU A 143 -12.42 -4.80 10.61
CA LEU A 143 -12.59 -3.52 9.94
C LEU A 143 -11.31 -3.07 9.21
N SER A 144 -10.12 -3.27 9.79
CA SER A 144 -8.84 -2.97 9.13
C SER A 144 -8.62 -3.83 7.89
N VAL A 145 -8.89 -5.13 7.98
CA VAL A 145 -8.81 -6.06 6.85
C VAL A 145 -9.82 -5.69 5.76
N PHE A 146 -11.06 -5.37 6.14
CA PHE A 146 -12.07 -4.86 5.22
C PHE A 146 -11.64 -3.54 4.56
N GLY A 147 -11.00 -2.64 5.32
CA GLY A 147 -10.43 -1.40 4.83
C GLY A 147 -9.36 -1.64 3.76
N LEU A 148 -8.48 -2.63 3.95
CA LEU A 148 -7.47 -3.02 2.96
C LEU A 148 -8.11 -3.50 1.65
N PHE A 149 -9.14 -4.35 1.72
CA PHE A 149 -9.85 -4.80 0.52
C PHE A 149 -10.60 -3.66 -0.17
N SER A 150 -11.23 -2.78 0.61
CA SER A 150 -11.90 -1.58 0.10
C SER A 150 -10.93 -0.65 -0.61
N ALA A 151 -9.74 -0.43 -0.03
CA ALA A 151 -8.66 0.32 -0.67
C ALA A 151 -8.21 -0.36 -1.98
N GLY A 152 -8.09 -1.68 -1.99
CA GLY A 152 -7.80 -2.46 -3.20
C GLY A 152 -8.82 -2.25 -4.31
N LEU A 153 -10.12 -2.19 -4.00
CA LEU A 153 -11.17 -1.87 -4.97
C LEU A 153 -11.06 -0.44 -5.50
N ILE A 154 -10.71 0.53 -4.66
CA ILE A 154 -10.49 1.92 -5.09
C ILE A 154 -9.28 2.00 -6.03
N VAL A 155 -8.16 1.35 -5.68
CA VAL A 155 -6.97 1.24 -6.53
C VAL A 155 -7.32 0.59 -7.87
N MET A 156 -8.12 -0.47 -7.84
CA MET A 156 -8.62 -1.14 -9.04
C MET A 156 -9.48 -0.20 -9.90
N PHE A 157 -10.39 0.55 -9.30
CA PHE A 157 -11.21 1.53 -10.02
C PHE A 157 -10.35 2.57 -10.74
N PHE A 158 -9.41 3.21 -10.03
CA PHE A 158 -8.48 4.15 -10.65
C PHE A 158 -7.59 3.49 -11.70
N GLY A 159 -7.12 2.26 -11.43
CA GLY A 159 -6.29 1.51 -12.36
C GLY A 159 -6.98 1.22 -13.67
N VAL A 160 -8.24 0.78 -13.63
CA VAL A 160 -9.04 0.54 -14.82
C VAL A 160 -9.36 1.84 -15.54
N TYR A 161 -9.74 2.89 -14.80
CA TYR A 161 -10.06 4.19 -15.36
C TYR A 161 -8.87 4.79 -16.13
N PHE A 162 -7.67 4.78 -15.54
CA PHE A 162 -6.46 5.26 -16.20
C PHE A 162 -5.97 4.33 -17.32
N ALA A 163 -6.15 3.01 -17.20
CA ALA A 163 -5.76 2.06 -18.23
C ALA A 163 -6.67 2.11 -19.48
N ALA A 164 -7.91 2.58 -19.33
CA ALA A 164 -8.85 2.70 -20.44
C ALA A 164 -8.35 3.64 -21.53
N ASP A 165 -7.81 4.80 -21.13
CA ASP A 165 -7.20 5.78 -22.04
C ASP A 165 -5.99 6.52 -21.42
N PRO A 166 -4.82 5.86 -21.34
CA PRO A 166 -3.63 6.47 -20.74
C PRO A 166 -3.11 7.68 -21.55
N HIS A 167 -3.36 7.72 -22.87
CA HIS A 167 -2.82 8.74 -23.75
C HIS A 167 -3.38 10.13 -23.43
N THR A 168 -4.68 10.20 -23.10
CA THR A 168 -5.31 11.46 -22.69
C THR A 168 -4.64 12.04 -21.45
N TYR A 169 -4.38 11.23 -20.42
CA TYR A 169 -3.74 11.70 -19.18
C TYR A 169 -2.29 12.15 -19.41
N ILE A 170 -1.53 11.41 -20.21
CA ILE A 170 -0.15 11.78 -20.58
C ILE A 170 -0.14 13.12 -21.34
N GLN A 171 -1.03 13.29 -22.32
CA GLN A 171 -1.13 14.54 -23.08
C GLN A 171 -1.51 15.73 -22.18
N PHE A 172 -2.40 15.53 -21.20
CA PHE A 172 -2.72 16.58 -20.24
C PHE A 172 -1.50 16.95 -19.37
N ALA A 173 -0.73 15.97 -18.91
CA ALA A 173 0.49 16.22 -18.14
C ALA A 173 1.54 16.98 -18.97
N VAL A 174 1.76 16.59 -20.22
CA VAL A 174 2.73 17.23 -21.13
C VAL A 174 2.35 18.68 -21.46
N ARG A 175 1.07 19.06 -21.41
CA ARG A 175 0.65 20.46 -21.65
C ARG A 175 1.18 21.44 -20.60
N LEU A 176 1.53 20.96 -19.41
CA LEU A 176 2.16 21.76 -18.35
C LEU A 176 3.63 22.08 -18.64
N VAL A 177 4.24 21.36 -19.59
CA VAL A 177 5.63 21.56 -20.02
C VAL A 177 5.68 22.65 -21.10
N PRO A 178 6.70 23.53 -21.08
CA PRO A 178 6.93 24.51 -22.14
C PRO A 178 6.94 23.87 -23.54
N PRO A 179 6.37 24.54 -24.57
CA PRO A 179 6.21 23.98 -25.91
C PRO A 179 7.47 23.35 -26.50
N GLU A 180 8.63 23.93 -26.22
CA GLU A 180 9.93 23.54 -26.76
C GLU A 180 10.41 22.16 -26.26
N ARG A 181 9.90 21.69 -25.11
CA ARG A 181 10.29 20.42 -24.49
C ARG A 181 9.17 19.39 -24.45
N ARG A 182 8.03 19.64 -25.12
CA ARG A 182 6.86 18.76 -25.03
C ARG A 182 7.12 17.37 -25.63
N ASP A 183 7.82 17.31 -26.76
CA ASP A 183 8.12 16.03 -27.42
C ASP A 183 9.07 15.19 -26.56
N GLU A 184 10.09 15.83 -25.99
CA GLU A 184 11.03 15.19 -25.06
C GLU A 184 10.32 14.68 -23.81
N ALA A 185 9.46 15.50 -23.18
CA ALA A 185 8.67 15.09 -22.02
C ALA A 185 7.71 13.93 -22.34
N LEU A 186 7.10 13.94 -23.52
CA LEU A 186 6.21 12.88 -23.98
C LEU A 186 6.97 11.56 -24.15
N GLN A 187 8.18 11.59 -24.73
CA GLN A 187 9.04 10.43 -24.86
C GLN A 187 9.44 9.88 -23.47
N MET A 188 9.90 10.76 -22.56
CA MET A 188 10.27 10.36 -21.20
C MET A 188 9.11 9.71 -20.44
N MET A 189 7.86 10.19 -20.64
CA MET A 189 6.67 9.61 -19.99
C MET A 189 6.40 8.18 -20.45
N TYR A 190 6.52 7.91 -21.75
CA TYR A 190 6.35 6.55 -22.28
C TYR A 190 7.49 5.61 -21.85
N GLU A 191 8.73 6.07 -21.89
CA GLU A 191 9.89 5.30 -21.43
C GLU A 191 9.77 4.96 -19.93
N THR A 192 9.40 5.95 -19.12
CA THR A 192 9.15 5.75 -17.68
C THR A 192 8.03 4.76 -17.45
N GLY A 193 6.92 4.84 -18.21
CA GLY A 193 5.83 3.88 -18.13
C GLY A 193 6.25 2.45 -18.48
N ASP A 194 7.09 2.27 -19.51
CA ASP A 194 7.61 0.95 -19.91
C ASP A 194 8.57 0.36 -18.86
N LEU A 195 9.48 1.19 -18.33
CA LEU A 195 10.40 0.81 -17.26
C LEU A 195 9.64 0.43 -15.99
N LEU A 196 8.68 1.26 -15.56
CA LEU A 196 7.83 0.98 -14.41
C LEU A 196 7.02 -0.30 -14.61
N ARG A 197 6.50 -0.55 -15.82
CA ARG A 197 5.77 -1.80 -16.10
C ARG A 197 6.65 -3.02 -15.86
N ARG A 198 7.85 -3.05 -16.47
CA ARG A 198 8.77 -4.18 -16.34
C ARG A 198 9.22 -4.35 -14.89
N TRP A 199 9.50 -3.26 -14.19
CA TRP A 199 9.86 -3.26 -12.78
C TRP A 199 8.71 -3.81 -11.91
N LEU A 200 7.47 -3.34 -12.09
CA LEU A 200 6.30 -3.81 -11.34
C LEU A 200 6.06 -5.31 -11.53
N ILE A 201 6.21 -5.82 -12.76
CA ILE A 201 6.06 -7.25 -13.05
C ILE A 201 7.15 -8.05 -12.34
N GLY A 202 8.42 -7.66 -12.50
CA GLY A 202 9.54 -8.32 -11.83
C GLY A 202 9.41 -8.29 -10.31
N GLN A 203 9.00 -7.16 -9.77
CA GLN A 203 8.74 -6.97 -8.35
C GLN A 203 7.60 -7.87 -7.86
N GLY A 204 6.48 -7.93 -8.59
CA GLY A 204 5.36 -8.83 -8.26
C GLY A 204 5.75 -10.31 -8.26
N ILE A 205 6.59 -10.74 -9.20
CA ILE A 205 7.13 -12.10 -9.24
C ILE A 205 8.01 -12.35 -8.01
N SER A 206 8.96 -11.45 -7.71
CA SER A 206 9.83 -11.55 -6.54
C SER A 206 9.04 -11.63 -5.23
N MET A 207 8.04 -10.77 -5.06
CA MET A 207 7.16 -10.77 -3.88
C MET A 207 6.37 -12.08 -3.74
N SER A 208 5.89 -12.61 -4.87
CA SER A 208 5.16 -13.89 -4.89
C SER A 208 6.06 -15.07 -4.53
N LEU A 209 7.29 -15.09 -5.03
CA LEU A 209 8.27 -16.12 -4.70
C LEU A 209 8.70 -16.04 -3.23
N ILE A 210 9.05 -14.85 -2.73
CA ILE A 210 9.43 -14.63 -1.34
C ILE A 210 8.28 -15.03 -0.41
N GLY A 211 7.06 -14.54 -0.67
CA GLY A 211 5.88 -14.90 0.12
C GLY A 211 5.59 -16.39 0.06
N GLY A 212 5.63 -17.01 -1.13
CA GLY A 212 5.38 -18.43 -1.32
C GLY A 212 6.39 -19.31 -0.58
N PHE A 213 7.69 -19.08 -0.77
CA PHE A 213 8.73 -19.84 -0.06
C PHE A 213 8.70 -19.62 1.45
N THR A 214 8.43 -18.39 1.89
CA THR A 214 8.30 -18.09 3.33
C THR A 214 7.09 -18.83 3.92
N TYR A 215 5.96 -18.87 3.22
CA TYR A 215 4.77 -19.60 3.66
C TYR A 215 5.05 -21.09 3.78
N VAL A 216 5.64 -21.70 2.75
CA VAL A 216 5.97 -23.13 2.73
C VAL A 216 6.96 -23.47 3.86
N GLY A 217 8.02 -22.66 4.04
CA GLY A 217 8.99 -22.87 5.11
C GLY A 217 8.36 -22.79 6.50
N LEU A 218 7.56 -21.75 6.77
CA LEU A 218 6.89 -21.58 8.06
C LEU A 218 5.80 -22.64 8.31
N PHE A 219 5.13 -23.08 7.25
CA PHE A 219 4.14 -24.16 7.32
C PHE A 219 4.78 -25.48 7.76
N PHE A 220 5.91 -25.86 7.16
CA PHE A 220 6.65 -27.07 7.57
C PHE A 220 7.24 -26.98 8.98
N LEU A 221 7.58 -25.78 9.44
CA LEU A 221 8.01 -25.53 10.83
C LEU A 221 6.85 -25.53 11.84
N GLY A 222 5.60 -25.71 11.39
CA GLY A 222 4.43 -25.73 12.27
C GLY A 222 4.09 -24.37 12.88
N VAL A 223 4.51 -23.26 12.25
CA VAL A 223 4.26 -21.91 12.76
C VAL A 223 2.78 -21.55 12.57
N PRO A 224 2.00 -21.29 13.66
CA PRO A 224 0.55 -21.12 13.57
C PRO A 224 0.08 -19.93 12.73
N ILE A 225 0.89 -18.87 12.65
CA ILE A 225 0.61 -17.61 11.92
C ILE A 225 1.41 -17.51 10.61
N ALA A 226 1.79 -18.66 10.03
CA ALA A 226 2.62 -18.73 8.83
C ALA A 226 2.09 -17.90 7.65
N PHE A 227 0.77 -17.88 7.44
CA PHE A 227 0.14 -17.15 6.33
C PHE A 227 0.31 -15.64 6.45
N VAL A 228 -0.02 -15.06 7.62
CA VAL A 228 0.17 -13.63 7.88
C VAL A 228 1.64 -13.23 7.74
N LEU A 229 2.56 -14.00 8.33
CA LEU A 229 4.00 -13.70 8.27
C LEU A 229 4.54 -13.77 6.84
N ALA A 230 4.13 -14.77 6.07
CA ALA A 230 4.51 -14.89 4.67
C ALA A 230 3.94 -13.77 3.79
N LEU A 231 2.70 -13.34 4.06
CA LEU A 231 2.07 -12.22 3.38
C LEU A 231 2.83 -10.92 3.67
N PHE A 232 3.19 -10.69 4.94
CA PHE A 232 4.06 -9.57 5.33
C PHE A 232 5.43 -9.65 4.67
N ALA A 233 6.08 -10.82 4.63
CA ALA A 233 7.38 -10.99 3.98
C ALA A 233 7.31 -10.68 2.48
N GLY A 234 6.27 -11.16 1.79
CA GLY A 234 6.01 -10.84 0.38
C GLY A 234 5.79 -9.35 0.16
N PHE A 235 4.93 -8.70 0.95
CA PHE A 235 4.65 -7.27 0.82
C PHE A 235 5.80 -6.36 1.24
N ALA A 236 6.59 -6.76 2.25
CA ALA A 236 7.76 -6.01 2.71
C ALA A 236 8.77 -5.80 1.57
N GLY A 237 8.84 -6.75 0.63
CA GLY A 237 9.66 -6.62 -0.57
C GLY A 237 9.30 -5.42 -1.46
N PHE A 238 8.05 -4.94 -1.44
CA PHE A 238 7.57 -3.83 -2.28
C PHE A 238 8.25 -2.48 -1.98
N LEU A 239 8.77 -2.29 -0.76
CA LEU A 239 9.53 -1.11 -0.36
C LEU A 239 11.05 -1.42 -0.42
N PRO A 240 11.74 -1.14 -1.54
CA PRO A 240 13.15 -1.49 -1.72
C PRO A 240 14.16 -0.71 -0.84
N TYR A 241 13.73 -0.01 0.22
CA TYR A 241 14.58 0.84 1.06
C TYR A 241 14.50 0.56 2.58
N LEU A 242 13.82 -0.52 3.00
CA LEU A 242 14.04 -1.15 4.32
C LEU A 242 15.02 -2.33 4.22
N GLY A 243 15.82 -2.39 3.15
CA GLY A 243 17.00 -3.24 3.05
C GLY A 243 18.23 -2.47 3.56
N PRO A 244 19.18 -3.13 4.25
CA PRO A 244 20.29 -2.46 4.90
C PRO A 244 21.21 -1.83 3.86
N ILE A 245 21.38 -0.51 3.96
CA ILE A 245 22.70 0.11 3.79
C ILE A 245 23.30 0.32 5.17
#